data_AF-A0ABD4U1H7-F1
#
_entry.id   AF-A0ABD4U1H7-F1
#
_cell.length_a   1.000
_cell.length_b   1.000
_cell.length_c   1.000
_cell.angle_alpha   90.00
_cell.angle_beta   90.00
_cell.angle_gamma   90.00
#
_symmetry.space_group_name_H-M   'P 1'
#
loop_
_entity.id
_entity.type
_entity.pdbx_description
1 polymer ?
#
loop_
_entity_poly.entity_id
_entity_poly.type
_entity_poly.pdbx_seq_one_letter_code
_entity_poly.pdbx_strand_id
1 'polypeptide(L)'
;HVVGWHIARKETTQAYKDLLSKIPPPQLVVCDGGTGFASARRACWKTTRVQRCLFHVFCNIKSYTSTKSKSPAGRELYRLAKQLLAVKTTIDRDKWIVDFYTWTKKYEDFLAEKTLTDTGKYADTHERLVKARNLLIRLIKKGEMFTFLE
;
A
#
# COMPACT_ATOMS: atom_id res chain seq x y z
N HIS A 1 -17.47 18.78 -0.06
CA HIS A 1 -18.73 18.41 0.64
C HIS A 1 -18.61 16.97 1.14
N VAL A 2 -19.21 16.63 2.27
CA VAL A 2 -19.22 15.25 2.80
C VAL A 2 -20.48 14.54 2.29
N VAL A 3 -20.33 13.36 1.67
CA VAL A 3 -21.45 12.62 1.04
C VAL A 3 -22.07 11.55 1.96
N GLY A 4 -21.40 11.20 3.06
CA GLY A 4 -21.90 10.25 4.04
C GLY A 4 -20.89 10.01 5.15
N TRP A 5 -21.38 9.63 6.33
CA TRP A 5 -20.55 9.28 7.48
C TRP A 5 -21.21 8.17 8.32
N HIS A 6 -20.39 7.46 9.07
CA HIS A 6 -20.81 6.42 10.00
C HIS A 6 -19.79 6.36 11.14
N ILE A 7 -20.25 6.43 12.38
CA ILE A 7 -19.42 6.25 13.57
C ILE A 7 -19.49 4.79 13.99
N ALA A 8 -18.34 4.14 14.12
CA ALA A 8 -18.24 2.75 14.52
C ALA A 8 -17.31 2.59 15.74
N ARG A 9 -17.64 1.64 16.62
CA ARG A 9 -16.75 1.27 17.75
C ARG A 9 -15.54 0.44 17.32
N LYS A 10 -15.68 -0.30 16.22
CA LYS A 10 -14.64 -1.16 15.63
C LYS A 10 -14.80 -1.18 14.12
N GLU A 11 -13.68 -1.31 13.41
CA GLU A 11 -13.65 -1.51 11.97
C GLU A 11 -14.10 -2.93 11.62
N THR A 12 -15.40 -3.10 11.40
CA THR A 12 -16.00 -4.38 11.01
C THR A 12 -16.57 -4.29 9.59
N THR A 13 -16.72 -5.42 8.92
CA THR A 13 -17.42 -5.49 7.63
C THR A 13 -18.81 -4.87 7.71
N GLN A 14 -19.54 -5.09 8.82
CA GLN A 14 -20.88 -4.53 8.99
C GLN A 14 -20.85 -3.01 9.12
N ALA A 15 -19.95 -2.45 9.93
CA ALA A 15 -19.79 -1.00 10.06
C ALA A 15 -19.50 -0.32 8.72
N TYR A 16 -18.67 -0.94 7.88
CA TYR A 16 -18.47 -0.43 6.52
C TYR A 16 -19.75 -0.56 5.69
N LYS A 17 -20.46 -1.69 5.69
CA LYS A 17 -21.72 -1.83 4.95
C LYS A 17 -22.72 -0.74 5.32
N ASP A 18 -22.85 -0.41 6.60
CA ASP A 18 -23.76 0.63 7.11
C ASP A 18 -23.40 2.03 6.57
N LEU A 19 -22.13 2.27 6.23
CA LEU A 19 -21.69 3.47 5.51
C LEU A 19 -21.97 3.36 4.01
N LEU A 20 -21.50 2.28 3.38
CA LEU A 20 -21.52 2.13 1.92
C LEU A 20 -22.95 2.04 1.36
N SER A 21 -23.91 1.51 2.12
CA SER A 21 -25.30 1.40 1.70
C SER A 21 -26.02 2.74 1.57
N LYS A 22 -25.48 3.80 2.20
CA LYS A 22 -26.05 5.16 2.15
C LYS A 22 -25.60 5.95 0.94
N ILE A 23 -24.62 5.44 0.19
CA ILE A 23 -23.93 6.16 -0.88
C ILE A 23 -24.02 5.32 -2.16
N PRO A 24 -24.47 5.89 -3.29
CA PRO A 24 -24.46 5.20 -4.57
C PRO A 24 -23.05 4.66 -4.91
N PRO A 25 -22.93 3.47 -5.52
CA PRO A 25 -21.62 2.91 -5.86
C PRO A 25 -20.82 3.87 -6.78
N PRO A 26 -19.62 4.31 -6.37
CA PRO A 26 -18.79 5.14 -7.24
C PRO A 26 -18.13 4.29 -8.33
N GLN A 27 -17.65 4.92 -9.39
CA GLN A 27 -16.84 4.24 -10.42
C GLN A 27 -15.51 3.74 -9.84
N LEU A 28 -14.88 4.56 -8.99
CA LEU A 28 -13.62 4.29 -8.32
C LEU A 28 -13.72 4.74 -6.86
N VAL A 29 -13.25 3.90 -5.93
CA VAL A 29 -13.06 4.30 -4.53
C VAL A 29 -11.57 4.35 -4.18
N VAL A 30 -11.16 5.43 -3.51
CA VAL A 30 -9.82 5.55 -2.93
C VAL A 30 -9.91 5.19 -1.44
N CYS A 31 -9.15 4.18 -1.00
CA CYS A 31 -9.12 3.75 0.40
C CYS A 31 -7.69 3.44 0.85
N ASP A 32 -7.30 3.83 2.06
CA ASP A 32 -7.54 3.04 3.25
C ASP A 32 -7.27 1.50 3.31
N GLY A 33 -7.79 0.73 2.36
CA GLY A 33 -7.84 -0.74 2.38
C GLY A 33 -8.38 -1.34 3.68
N GLY A 34 -7.86 -2.51 4.08
CA GLY A 34 -8.43 -3.28 5.19
C GLY A 34 -9.42 -4.35 4.73
N THR A 35 -9.44 -5.49 5.42
CA THR A 35 -10.25 -6.66 5.05
C THR A 35 -11.75 -6.42 5.25
N GLY A 36 -12.13 -5.67 6.29
CA GLY A 36 -13.51 -5.26 6.56
C GLY A 36 -14.08 -4.43 5.42
N PHE A 37 -13.39 -3.36 5.03
CA PHE A 37 -13.78 -2.52 3.90
C PHE A 37 -13.86 -3.31 2.59
N ALA A 38 -12.82 -4.10 2.28
CA ALA A 38 -12.80 -4.88 1.05
C ALA A 38 -13.98 -5.85 0.93
N SER A 39 -14.40 -6.45 2.06
CA SER A 39 -15.55 -7.34 2.13
C SER A 39 -16.88 -6.60 1.99
N ALA A 40 -17.02 -5.44 2.63
CA ALA A 40 -18.20 -4.59 2.50
C ALA A 40 -18.35 -4.05 1.08
N ARG A 41 -17.28 -3.54 0.47
CA ARG A 41 -17.25 -3.08 -0.93
C ARG A 41 -17.68 -4.18 -1.89
N ARG A 42 -17.17 -5.41 -1.73
CA ARG A 42 -17.61 -6.56 -2.55
C ARG A 42 -19.11 -6.82 -2.45
N ALA A 43 -19.74 -6.53 -1.32
CA ALA A 43 -21.17 -6.72 -1.13
C ALA A 43 -22.01 -5.55 -1.68
N CYS A 44 -21.65 -4.32 -1.33
CA CYS A 44 -22.45 -3.12 -1.62
C CYS A 44 -22.12 -2.49 -2.98
N TRP A 45 -20.86 -2.53 -3.38
CA TRP A 45 -20.28 -1.78 -4.51
C TRP A 45 -19.55 -2.73 -5.45
N LYS A 46 -20.28 -3.71 -5.99
CA LYS A 46 -19.72 -4.87 -6.71
C LYS A 46 -18.78 -4.48 -7.86
N THR A 47 -19.21 -3.51 -8.67
CA THR A 47 -18.51 -3.03 -9.88
C THR A 47 -17.51 -1.91 -9.63
N THR A 48 -17.49 -1.31 -8.43
CA THR A 48 -16.61 -0.19 -8.09
C THR A 48 -15.15 -0.62 -8.06
N ARG A 49 -14.31 0.01 -8.88
CA ARG A 49 -12.86 -0.22 -8.89
C ARG A 49 -12.23 0.31 -7.60
N VAL A 50 -11.09 -0.26 -7.20
CA VAL A 50 -10.40 0.11 -5.95
C VAL A 50 -9.05 0.71 -6.27
N GLN A 51 -8.83 1.92 -5.78
CA GLN A 51 -7.53 2.56 -5.68
C GLN A 51 -7.09 2.61 -4.21
N ARG A 52 -5.85 2.23 -3.96
CA ARG A 52 -5.19 2.37 -2.67
C ARG A 52 -4.69 3.80 -2.55
N CYS A 53 -5.06 4.51 -1.48
CA CYS A 53 -4.61 5.89 -1.30
C CYS A 53 -3.08 5.99 -1.30
N LEU A 54 -2.49 6.67 -2.29
CA LEU A 54 -1.03 6.77 -2.44
C LEU A 54 -0.36 7.46 -1.25
N PHE A 55 -1.05 8.41 -0.61
CA PHE A 55 -0.59 9.01 0.64
C PHE A 55 -0.46 7.98 1.77
N HIS A 56 -1.43 7.08 1.92
CA HIS A 56 -1.35 6.00 2.91
C HIS A 56 -0.28 4.97 2.54
N VAL A 57 -0.08 4.67 1.25
CA VAL A 57 1.05 3.83 0.81
C VAL A 57 2.38 4.48 1.18
N PHE A 58 2.54 5.77 0.91
CA PHE A 58 3.69 6.56 1.35
C PHE A 58 3.89 6.50 2.87
N CYS A 59 2.84 6.75 3.67
CA CYS A 59 2.93 6.67 5.14
C CYS A 59 3.35 5.27 5.62
N ASN A 60 2.81 4.20 5.00
CA ASN A 60 3.23 2.83 5.31
C ASN A 60 4.72 2.63 5.03
N ILE A 61 5.21 3.02 3.85
CA ILE A 61 6.62 2.89 3.51
C ILE A 61 7.49 3.76 4.43
N LYS A 62 7.09 5.00 4.70
CA LYS A 62 7.74 5.89 5.66
C LYS A 62 7.78 5.29 7.06
N SER A 63 6.78 4.52 7.47
CA SER A 63 6.85 3.80 8.74
C SER A 63 7.92 2.71 8.68
N TYR A 64 8.04 1.98 7.57
CA TYR A 64 9.03 0.91 7.42
C TYR A 64 10.46 1.41 7.20
N THR A 65 10.63 2.55 6.54
CA THR A 65 11.92 3.19 6.30
C THR A 65 12.18 4.26 7.36
N SER A 66 13.30 4.22 8.07
CA SER A 66 13.68 5.40 8.86
C SER A 66 13.87 6.61 7.92
N THR A 67 13.29 7.77 8.26
CA THR A 67 13.51 9.03 7.52
C THR A 67 14.99 9.44 7.48
N LYS A 68 15.80 8.89 8.40
CA LYS A 68 17.27 9.01 8.46
C LYS A 68 17.96 7.65 8.28
N SER A 69 17.43 6.79 7.40
CA SER A 69 18.01 5.46 7.16
C SER A 69 19.50 5.54 6.83
N LYS A 70 20.32 4.81 7.59
CA LYS A 70 21.76 4.68 7.34
C LYS A 70 22.04 3.71 6.18
N SER A 71 21.11 2.82 5.84
CA SER A 71 21.26 1.92 4.67
C SER A 71 20.87 2.64 3.37
N PRO A 72 21.65 2.45 2.28
CA PRO A 72 21.28 2.90 0.94
C PRO A 72 19.89 2.37 0.51
N ALA A 73 19.60 1.09 0.79
CA ALA A 73 18.33 0.46 0.47
C ALA A 73 17.12 1.24 1.05
N GLY A 74 17.19 1.62 2.33
CA GLY A 74 16.12 2.36 2.98
C GLY A 74 15.98 3.80 2.47
N ARG A 75 17.09 4.48 2.15
CA ARG A 75 17.05 5.84 1.57
C ARG A 75 16.42 5.85 0.18
N GLU A 76 16.82 4.91 -0.68
CA GLU A 76 16.31 4.78 -2.03
C GLU A 76 14.82 4.41 -2.03
N LEU A 77 14.40 3.49 -1.15
CA LEU A 77 12.98 3.15 -1.01
C LEU A 77 12.14 4.33 -0.51
N TYR A 78 12.66 5.12 0.44
CA TYR A 78 11.98 6.32 0.90
C TYR A 78 11.84 7.37 -0.20
N ARG A 79 12.86 7.51 -1.08
CA ARG A 79 12.77 8.37 -2.27
C ARG A 79 11.66 7.90 -3.22
N LEU A 80 11.59 6.60 -3.52
CA LEU A 80 10.50 6.02 -4.31
C LEU A 80 9.13 6.29 -3.68
N ALA A 81 9.03 6.15 -2.35
CA ALA A 81 7.79 6.44 -1.64
C ALA A 81 7.33 7.89 -1.81
N LYS A 82 8.24 8.87 -1.78
CA LYS A 82 7.90 10.28 -2.05
C LYS A 82 7.43 10.48 -3.49
N GLN A 83 8.04 9.80 -4.45
CA GLN A 83 7.68 9.92 -5.86
C GLN A 83 6.25 9.47 -6.15
N LEU A 84 5.67 8.57 -5.34
CA LEU A 84 4.25 8.19 -5.44
C LEU A 84 3.33 9.41 -5.42
N LEU A 85 3.65 10.42 -4.61
CA LEU A 85 2.81 11.61 -4.45
C LEU A 85 2.83 12.53 -5.67
N ALA A 86 3.76 12.31 -6.61
CA ALA A 86 3.93 13.10 -7.82
C ALA A 86 3.42 12.40 -9.09
N VAL A 87 2.97 11.14 -9.00
CA VAL A 87 2.47 10.38 -10.15
C VAL A 87 1.15 10.98 -10.64
N LYS A 88 1.12 11.43 -11.91
CA LYS A 88 -0.06 12.03 -12.54
C LYS A 88 -0.42 11.41 -13.88
N THR A 89 0.52 10.70 -14.50
CA THR A 89 0.35 10.12 -15.84
C THR A 89 0.70 8.63 -15.84
N THR A 90 0.25 7.92 -16.87
CA THR A 90 0.64 6.52 -17.12
C THR A 90 2.16 6.37 -17.33
N ILE A 91 2.82 7.40 -17.89
CA ILE A 91 4.28 7.45 -18.03
C ILE A 91 4.95 7.51 -16.64
N ASP A 92 4.46 8.38 -15.75
CA ASP A 92 4.98 8.46 -14.36
C ASP A 92 4.81 7.14 -13.62
N ARG A 93 3.63 6.50 -13.79
CA ARG A 93 3.32 5.18 -13.24
C ARG A 93 4.34 4.15 -13.71
N ASP A 94 4.53 4.01 -15.01
CA ASP A 94 5.38 2.98 -15.61
C ASP A 94 6.83 3.17 -15.18
N LYS A 95 7.30 4.43 -15.21
CA LYS A 95 8.60 4.79 -14.67
C LYS A 95 8.74 4.40 -13.20
N TRP A 96 7.75 4.72 -12.37
CA TRP A 96 7.79 4.38 -10.95
C TRP A 96 7.87 2.87 -10.72
N ILE A 97 7.09 2.08 -11.48
CA ILE A 97 7.08 0.61 -11.40
C ILE A 97 8.46 0.05 -11.77
N VAL A 98 9.05 0.53 -12.87
CA VAL A 98 10.40 0.13 -13.30
C VAL A 98 11.44 0.48 -12.24
N ASP A 99 11.41 1.71 -11.72
CA ASP A 99 12.36 2.16 -10.69
C ASP A 99 12.21 1.32 -9.39
N PHE A 100 10.99 0.92 -9.02
CA PHE A 100 10.73 0.04 -7.86
C PHE A 100 11.24 -1.38 -8.05
N TYR A 101 11.01 -2.00 -9.21
CA TYR A 101 11.53 -3.34 -9.49
C TYR A 101 13.06 -3.34 -9.63
N THR A 102 13.63 -2.28 -10.19
CA THR A 102 15.09 -2.07 -10.23
C THR A 102 15.67 -2.02 -8.82
N TRP A 103 15.04 -1.26 -7.91
CA TRP A 103 15.43 -1.24 -6.48
C TRP A 103 15.31 -2.64 -5.85
N THR A 104 14.21 -3.36 -6.13
CA THR A 104 13.99 -4.70 -5.59
C THR A 104 15.09 -5.66 -6.01
N LYS A 105 15.52 -5.62 -7.29
CA LYS A 105 16.58 -6.46 -7.80
C LYS A 105 17.95 -6.07 -7.24
N LYS A 106 18.24 -4.77 -7.17
CA LYS A 106 19.50 -4.22 -6.66
C LYS A 106 19.79 -4.64 -5.21
N TYR A 107 18.75 -4.75 -4.38
CA TYR A 107 18.87 -5.09 -2.96
C TYR A 107 18.35 -6.50 -2.65
N GLU A 108 18.26 -7.40 -3.63
CA GLU A 108 17.71 -8.74 -3.43
C GLU A 108 18.46 -9.52 -2.34
N ASP A 109 19.78 -9.66 -2.48
CA ASP A 109 20.63 -10.39 -1.53
C ASP A 109 20.61 -9.73 -0.14
N PHE A 110 20.73 -8.40 -0.10
CA PHE A 110 20.63 -7.61 1.14
C PHE A 110 19.31 -7.88 1.86
N LEU A 111 18.18 -7.89 1.14
CA LEU A 111 16.86 -8.16 1.73
C LEU A 111 16.66 -9.64 2.09
N ALA A 112 17.46 -10.55 1.55
CA ALA A 112 17.41 -11.98 1.84
C ALA A 112 18.21 -12.36 3.10
N GLU A 113 19.09 -11.48 3.59
CA GLU A 113 19.86 -11.66 4.82
C GLU A 113 18.97 -12.06 6.00
N LYS A 114 19.39 -13.10 6.73
CA LYS A 114 18.71 -13.61 7.91
C LYS A 114 19.59 -13.46 9.15
N THR A 115 18.97 -13.12 10.27
CA THR A 115 19.62 -13.10 11.58
C THR A 115 18.99 -14.18 12.47
N LEU A 116 19.81 -14.92 13.22
CA LEU A 116 19.36 -15.84 14.25
C LEU A 116 18.88 -15.02 15.45
N THR A 117 17.61 -15.16 15.80
CA THR A 117 17.02 -14.49 16.96
C THR A 117 17.31 -15.24 18.26
N ASP A 118 17.12 -14.59 19.39
CA ASP A 118 17.26 -15.18 20.73
C ASP A 118 16.33 -16.39 20.97
N THR A 119 15.30 -16.54 20.12
CA THR A 119 14.38 -17.69 20.13
C THR A 119 14.91 -18.91 19.34
N GLY A 120 16.12 -18.83 18.77
CA GLY A 120 16.70 -19.87 17.92
C GLY A 120 16.11 -19.94 16.51
N LYS A 121 15.29 -18.96 16.12
CA LYS A 121 14.67 -18.88 14.78
C LYS A 121 15.35 -17.85 13.91
N TYR A 122 15.48 -18.14 12.63
CA TYR A 122 15.92 -17.16 11.62
C TYR A 122 14.79 -16.19 11.28
N ALA A 123 15.09 -14.90 11.32
CA ALA A 123 14.21 -13.82 10.87
C ALA A 123 14.91 -12.95 9.82
N ASP A 124 14.13 -12.21 9.02
CA ASP A 124 14.68 -11.20 8.10
C ASP A 124 15.50 -10.17 8.89
N THR A 125 16.78 -10.01 8.57
CA THR A 125 17.62 -8.95 9.17
C THR A 125 17.00 -7.58 8.90
N HIS A 126 16.40 -7.40 7.72
CA HIS A 126 15.78 -6.15 7.27
C HIS A 126 14.25 -6.26 7.19
N GLU A 127 13.62 -6.88 8.18
CA GLU A 127 12.18 -7.20 8.22
C GLU A 127 11.28 -6.04 7.76
N ARG A 128 11.56 -4.80 8.21
CA ARG A 128 10.76 -3.62 7.83
C ARG A 128 10.80 -3.35 6.33
N LEU A 129 11.99 -3.42 5.71
CA LEU A 129 12.14 -3.20 4.27
C LEU A 129 11.50 -4.34 3.47
N VAL A 130 11.61 -5.58 3.96
CA VAL A 130 10.93 -6.74 3.36
C VAL A 130 9.40 -6.57 3.39
N LYS A 131 8.84 -6.12 4.53
CA LYS A 131 7.41 -5.79 4.65
C LYS A 131 6.99 -4.70 3.67
N ALA A 132 7.78 -3.63 3.53
CA ALA A 132 7.50 -2.55 2.59
C ALA A 132 7.50 -3.02 1.13
N ARG A 133 8.52 -3.80 0.73
CA ARG A 133 8.60 -4.41 -0.60
C ARG A 133 7.38 -5.29 -0.87
N ASN A 134 7.05 -6.19 0.05
CA ASN A 134 5.94 -7.13 -0.12
C ASN A 134 4.58 -6.42 -0.20
N LEU A 135 4.39 -5.34 0.57
CA LEU A 135 3.22 -4.47 0.47
C LEU A 135 3.08 -3.90 -0.96
N LEU A 136 4.14 -3.31 -1.49
CA LEU A 136 4.16 -2.69 -2.82
C LEU A 136 3.91 -3.73 -3.93
N ILE A 137 4.62 -4.86 -3.91
CA ILE A 137 4.41 -5.96 -4.87
C ILE A 137 2.94 -6.42 -4.85
N ARG A 138 2.36 -6.59 -3.66
CA ARG A 138 0.96 -7.01 -3.53
C ARG A 138 -0.01 -5.98 -4.13
N LEU A 139 0.20 -4.69 -3.89
CA LEU A 139 -0.67 -3.63 -4.41
C LEU A 139 -0.57 -3.51 -5.95
N ILE A 140 0.64 -3.64 -6.49
CA ILE A 140 0.88 -3.65 -7.95
C ILE A 140 0.20 -4.86 -8.58
N LYS A 141 0.42 -6.07 -8.06
CA LYS A 141 -0.18 -7.31 -8.60
C LYS A 141 -1.70 -7.31 -8.53
N LYS A 142 -2.28 -6.65 -7.54
CA LYS A 142 -3.75 -6.50 -7.43
C LYS A 142 -4.32 -5.42 -8.35
N GLY A 143 -3.49 -4.60 -9.00
CA GLY A 143 -3.96 -3.45 -9.78
C GLY A 143 -4.59 -2.35 -8.92
N GLU A 144 -4.24 -2.26 -7.64
CA GLU A 144 -4.86 -1.33 -6.68
C GLU A 144 -4.06 -0.02 -6.53
N MET A 145 -2.89 0.15 -7.16
CA MET A 145 -2.01 1.30 -6.83
C MET A 145 -2.11 2.50 -7.79
N PHE A 146 -2.59 2.31 -9.01
CA PHE A 146 -2.63 3.35 -10.04
C PHE A 146 -3.90 3.30 -10.90
N THR A 147 -4.95 2.70 -10.36
CA THR A 147 -6.27 2.50 -10.96
C THR A 147 -6.93 3.80 -11.40
N PHE A 148 -6.55 4.95 -10.80
CA PHE A 148 -7.05 6.28 -11.19
C PHE A 148 -6.51 6.81 -12.53
N LEU A 149 -5.50 6.15 -13.12
CA LEU A 149 -4.90 6.51 -14.41
C LEU A 149 -5.47 5.70 -15.58
N GLU A 150 -6.44 4.83 -15.30
CA GLU A 150 -7.08 3.88 -16.21
C GLU A 150 -8.55 4.23 -16.43
#